data_AF-A0A969MHU6-F1
#
_entry.id   AF-A0A969MHU6-F1
#
_cell.length_a   1.000
_cell.length_b   1.000
_cell.length_c   1.000
_cell.angle_alpha   90.00
_cell.angle_beta   90.00
_cell.angle_gamma   90.00
#
_symmetry.space_group_name_H-M   'P 1'
#
loop_
_entity.id
_entity.type
_entity.pdbx_description
1 polymer ?
#
loop_
_entity_poly.entity_id
_entity_poly.type
_entity_poly.pdbx_seq_one_letter_code
_entity_poly.pdbx_strand_id
1 'polypeptide(L)'
;MTDIDPILKNKPKGANIIEDFDDSTFNATLTNNAKKINPLQKHFRIPGLSVKLPSQCYYYENNEVDTNLNGEIDVYPMTAGDELIMKNPDALLSGKAIESLIESCVPQVNNVRKLLAIDVDVLLLAIRSASYDNKMDLAAKCPKCSTENSFEIDTSAILANTLFLEPPYAITLKQNLIVYIKPYNFADQTKAAITAFEQTKKTQQLTSMSESELTPEKESAIRLQLAETVRTIIKTKYDLMANSITHIEVDDNTVTNKKQIIEFLENAPKFLIDKISHGFEQLNNFVPINRKQKVMCANQSCQHQWSLEVDFNPSNFFELG
;
A
#
# COMPACT_ATOMS: atom_id res chain seq x y z
N MET A 1 51.34 -10.97 -66.87
CA MET A 1 50.43 -12.05 -66.44
C MET A 1 49.22 -11.39 -65.85
N THR A 2 48.11 -11.63 -66.53
CA THR A 2 46.75 -11.18 -66.26
C THR A 2 46.13 -11.94 -65.08
N ASP A 3 44.95 -11.49 -64.69
CA ASP A 3 43.81 -12.27 -64.17
C ASP A 3 43.44 -12.07 -62.68
N ILE A 4 42.33 -11.38 -62.40
CA ILE A 4 40.95 -11.88 -62.16
C ILE A 4 40.72 -12.22 -60.66
N ASP A 5 39.86 -11.44 -59.99
CA ASP A 5 39.14 -11.76 -58.73
C ASP A 5 38.21 -12.98 -58.95
N PRO A 6 37.73 -13.81 -57.97
CA PRO A 6 37.41 -13.49 -56.56
C PRO A 6 37.54 -14.69 -55.56
N ILE A 7 36.95 -14.54 -54.34
CA ILE A 7 36.27 -15.56 -53.47
C ILE A 7 36.81 -15.73 -52.02
N LEU A 8 36.10 -15.02 -51.12
CA LEU A 8 35.38 -15.48 -49.90
C LEU A 8 36.09 -15.89 -48.59
N LYS A 9 35.51 -15.32 -47.52
CA LYS A 9 35.26 -15.83 -46.15
C LYS A 9 36.33 -15.60 -45.07
N ASN A 10 36.12 -14.57 -44.23
CA ASN A 10 35.37 -14.69 -42.97
C ASN A 10 35.46 -13.41 -42.13
N LYS A 11 34.30 -12.86 -41.72
CA LYS A 11 34.17 -11.86 -40.64
C LYS A 11 34.15 -12.56 -39.28
N PRO A 12 34.68 -11.91 -38.24
CA PRO A 12 33.94 -11.66 -37.01
C PRO A 12 33.83 -10.13 -36.80
N LYS A 13 32.64 -9.54 -36.92
CA LYS A 13 31.68 -9.26 -35.83
C LYS A 13 32.28 -8.51 -34.64
N GLY A 14 32.20 -7.18 -34.73
CA GLY A 14 31.64 -6.29 -33.71
C GLY A 14 32.42 -6.17 -32.41
N ALA A 15 33.33 -5.18 -32.36
CA ALA A 15 33.78 -4.59 -31.11
C ALA A 15 33.15 -3.19 -30.96
N ASN A 16 32.68 -2.95 -29.74
CA ASN A 16 32.06 -1.77 -29.13
C ASN A 16 32.42 -0.40 -29.73
N ILE A 17 31.40 0.43 -29.95
CA ILE A 17 31.55 1.88 -30.01
C ILE A 17 30.53 2.47 -29.03
N ILE A 18 31.03 3.02 -27.92
CA ILE A 18 30.31 4.04 -27.16
C ILE A 18 30.80 5.34 -27.81
N GLU A 19 29.98 5.98 -28.63
CA GLU A 19 30.31 7.28 -29.22
C GLU A 19 30.10 8.37 -28.15
N ASP A 20 31.14 9.16 -27.93
CA ASP A 20 31.16 10.30 -27.02
C ASP A 20 30.03 11.29 -27.36
N PHE A 21 29.33 11.75 -26.32
CA PHE A 21 28.21 12.66 -26.43
C PHE A 21 28.71 14.10 -26.64
N ASP A 22 28.64 14.61 -27.87
CA ASP A 22 28.95 16.01 -28.20
C ASP A 22 27.71 16.90 -27.96
N ASP A 23 27.80 17.73 -26.91
CA ASP A 23 26.74 18.59 -26.36
C ASP A 23 26.39 19.81 -27.26
N SER A 24 27.07 19.97 -28.41
CA SER A 24 26.94 21.17 -29.26
C SER A 24 25.83 21.14 -30.32
N THR A 25 25.06 20.04 -30.43
CA THR A 25 23.99 19.91 -31.45
C THR A 25 22.56 20.05 -30.92
N PHE A 26 22.36 20.33 -29.63
CA PHE A 26 21.02 20.30 -29.01
C PHE A 26 20.07 21.45 -29.43
N ASN A 27 20.56 22.50 -30.10
CA ASN A 27 19.75 23.67 -30.44
C ASN A 27 19.64 23.93 -31.95
N ALA A 28 19.05 23.00 -32.69
CA ALA A 28 18.42 23.34 -33.96
C ALA A 28 17.30 22.36 -34.33
N THR A 29 16.10 22.93 -34.57
CA THR A 29 14.97 22.41 -35.36
C THR A 29 13.68 22.15 -34.57
N LEU A 30 13.08 23.22 -34.05
CA LEU A 30 11.64 23.32 -33.84
C LEU A 30 10.99 23.83 -35.13
N THR A 31 10.52 22.92 -36.00
CA THR A 31 9.32 23.11 -36.85
C THR A 31 9.13 21.87 -37.75
N ASN A 32 8.25 20.96 -37.34
CA ASN A 32 7.34 20.21 -38.23
C ASN A 32 6.43 19.30 -37.38
N ASN A 33 5.18 19.73 -37.21
CA ASN A 33 4.12 19.05 -36.44
C ASN A 33 3.50 17.90 -37.25
N ALA A 34 4.23 16.81 -37.41
CA ALA A 34 3.64 15.48 -37.43
C ALA A 34 4.05 14.83 -36.12
N LYS A 35 3.08 14.44 -35.26
CA LYS A 35 3.33 13.82 -33.97
C LYS A 35 4.08 12.51 -34.22
N LYS A 36 5.42 12.58 -34.25
CA LYS A 36 6.31 11.43 -34.53
C LYS A 36 6.04 10.42 -33.41
N ILE A 37 5.28 9.38 -33.73
CA ILE A 37 4.92 8.32 -32.79
C ILE A 37 6.24 7.74 -32.29
N ASN A 38 6.42 7.69 -30.98
CA ASN A 38 7.66 7.18 -30.39
C ASN A 38 7.81 5.70 -30.80
N PRO A 39 8.82 5.35 -31.61
CA PRO A 39 8.97 4.00 -32.17
C PRO A 39 9.26 2.93 -31.11
N LEU A 40 9.60 3.36 -29.88
CA LEU A 40 9.83 2.49 -28.72
C LEU A 40 8.55 2.18 -27.94
N GLN A 41 7.41 2.83 -28.24
CA GLN A 41 6.14 2.58 -27.53
C GLN A 41 5.71 1.11 -27.55
N LYS A 42 6.05 0.37 -28.61
CA LYS A 42 5.79 -1.08 -28.70
C LYS A 42 6.54 -1.93 -27.66
N HIS A 43 7.53 -1.35 -26.98
CA HIS A 43 8.30 -1.97 -25.91
C HIS A 43 7.90 -1.44 -24.53
N PHE A 44 6.87 -0.59 -24.44
CA PHE A 44 6.34 -0.16 -23.16
C PHE A 44 5.62 -1.34 -22.50
N ARG A 45 5.58 -1.30 -21.17
CA ARG A 45 4.85 -2.29 -20.39
C ARG A 45 3.38 -2.35 -20.82
N ILE A 46 2.86 -3.57 -20.89
CA ILE A 46 1.44 -3.87 -21.03
C ILE A 46 0.92 -4.38 -19.67
N PRO A 47 -0.40 -4.41 -19.43
CA PRO A 47 -0.94 -5.05 -18.23
C PRO A 47 -0.43 -6.48 -18.10
N GLY A 48 0.05 -6.83 -16.90
CA GLY A 48 0.46 -8.21 -16.59
C GLY A 48 -0.71 -9.07 -16.15
N LEU A 49 -1.67 -8.48 -15.43
CA LEU A 49 -2.87 -9.14 -14.91
C LEU A 49 -3.96 -8.11 -14.57
N SER A 50 -5.17 -8.59 -14.28
CA SER A 50 -6.29 -7.76 -13.81
C SER A 50 -6.86 -8.33 -12.50
N VAL A 51 -7.27 -7.45 -11.58
CA VAL A 51 -7.80 -7.86 -10.26
C VAL A 51 -9.08 -7.13 -9.90
N LYS A 52 -9.93 -7.78 -9.11
CA LYS A 52 -11.05 -7.12 -8.43
C LYS A 52 -10.60 -6.61 -7.07
N LEU A 53 -10.99 -5.38 -6.74
CA LEU A 53 -10.73 -4.81 -5.42
C LEU A 53 -11.64 -5.44 -4.36
N PRO A 54 -11.15 -5.71 -3.14
CA PRO A 54 -11.95 -6.18 -2.01
C PRO A 54 -13.21 -5.36 -1.74
N SER A 55 -13.13 -4.04 -1.87
CA SER A 55 -14.28 -3.14 -1.70
C SER A 55 -15.30 -3.20 -2.83
N GLN A 56 -14.98 -3.90 -3.92
CA GLN A 56 -15.76 -3.94 -5.16
C GLN A 56 -16.02 -2.55 -5.75
N CYS A 57 -15.14 -1.59 -5.44
CA CYS A 57 -15.27 -0.18 -5.79
C CYS A 57 -16.52 0.53 -5.24
N TYR A 58 -17.24 -0.06 -4.27
CA TYR A 58 -18.52 0.44 -3.79
C TYR A 58 -18.44 1.83 -3.14
N TYR A 59 -17.31 2.14 -2.50
CA TYR A 59 -17.11 3.36 -1.72
C TYR A 59 -16.37 4.49 -2.47
N TYR A 60 -16.10 4.29 -3.75
CA TYR A 60 -15.42 5.27 -4.59
C TYR A 60 -16.42 6.19 -5.29
N GLU A 61 -16.11 7.47 -5.31
CA GLU A 61 -16.84 8.45 -6.10
C GLU A 61 -16.48 8.29 -7.59
N ASN A 62 -17.31 8.88 -8.46
CA ASN A 62 -17.06 8.87 -9.90
C ASN A 62 -15.66 9.40 -10.22
N ASN A 63 -14.94 8.69 -11.08
CA ASN A 63 -13.57 8.97 -11.51
C ASN A 63 -12.48 8.81 -10.42
N GLU A 64 -12.74 8.22 -9.25
CA GLU A 64 -11.64 7.91 -8.31
C GLU A 64 -10.89 6.64 -8.73
N VAL A 65 -11.66 5.63 -9.15
CA VAL A 65 -11.19 4.35 -9.63
C VAL A 65 -12.06 3.92 -10.81
N ASP A 66 -11.45 3.76 -11.98
CA ASP A 66 -12.13 3.28 -13.17
C ASP A 66 -11.90 1.77 -13.33
N THR A 67 -12.94 1.01 -13.67
CA THR A 67 -12.81 -0.44 -13.90
C THR A 67 -13.04 -0.78 -15.37
N ASN A 68 -12.48 -1.91 -15.82
CA ASN A 68 -12.77 -2.46 -17.13
C ASN A 68 -14.19 -3.07 -17.16
N LEU A 69 -14.60 -3.62 -18.31
CA LEU A 69 -15.96 -4.19 -18.48
C LEU A 69 -16.31 -5.33 -17.51
N ASN A 70 -15.32 -5.96 -16.89
CA ASN A 70 -15.50 -7.05 -15.92
C ASN A 70 -15.53 -6.56 -14.46
N GLY A 71 -15.43 -5.24 -14.23
CA GLY A 71 -15.28 -4.67 -12.89
C GLY A 71 -13.89 -4.88 -12.29
N GLU A 72 -12.87 -5.06 -13.15
CA GLU A 72 -11.48 -5.31 -12.75
C GLU A 72 -10.58 -4.12 -13.06
N ILE A 73 -9.43 -4.09 -12.39
CA ILE A 73 -8.36 -3.10 -12.56
C ILE A 73 -7.16 -3.79 -13.18
N ASP A 74 -6.65 -3.23 -14.27
CA ASP A 74 -5.48 -3.70 -14.97
C ASP A 74 -4.21 -3.21 -14.27
N VAL A 75 -3.30 -4.14 -13.98
CA VAL A 75 -2.08 -3.89 -13.23
C VAL A 75 -0.87 -4.14 -14.10
N TYR A 76 0.00 -3.13 -14.17
CA TYR A 76 1.21 -3.14 -14.96
C TYR A 76 2.42 -3.52 -14.08
N PRO A 77 3.45 -4.18 -14.65
CA PRO A 77 4.69 -4.42 -13.94
C PRO A 77 5.41 -3.12 -13.59
N MET A 78 6.23 -3.17 -12.54
CA MET A 78 7.10 -2.08 -12.13
C MET A 78 8.13 -1.74 -13.22
N THR A 79 8.49 -0.47 -13.30
CA THR A 79 9.72 -0.01 -13.95
C THR A 79 10.89 -0.03 -12.96
N ALA A 80 12.12 0.08 -13.47
CA ALA A 80 13.31 0.27 -12.63
C ALA A 80 13.21 1.53 -11.73
N GLY A 81 12.49 2.57 -12.15
CA GLY A 81 12.24 3.75 -11.33
C GLY A 81 11.33 3.46 -10.15
N ASP A 82 10.29 2.64 -10.37
CA ASP A 82 9.36 2.23 -9.31
C ASP A 82 10.08 1.40 -8.23
N GLU A 83 10.92 0.44 -8.65
CA GLU A 83 11.74 -0.36 -7.72
C GLU A 83 12.70 0.48 -6.88
N LEU A 84 13.31 1.51 -7.46
CA LEU A 84 14.23 2.38 -6.73
C LEU A 84 13.49 3.23 -5.68
N ILE A 85 12.30 3.73 -6.00
CA ILE A 85 11.46 4.49 -5.06
C ILE A 85 11.02 3.61 -3.89
N MET A 86 10.68 2.35 -4.15
CA MET A 86 10.28 1.39 -3.11
C MET A 86 11.41 1.02 -2.14
N LYS A 87 12.67 1.32 -2.47
CA LYS A 87 13.82 1.16 -1.57
C LYS A 87 14.08 2.39 -0.67
N ASN A 88 13.30 3.46 -0.82
CA ASN A 88 13.46 4.67 0.00
C ASN A 88 12.63 4.57 1.31
N PRO A 89 13.27 4.44 2.49
CA PRO A 89 12.56 4.24 3.75
C PRO A 89 11.70 5.45 4.17
N ASP A 90 12.15 6.67 3.89
CA ASP A 90 11.40 7.89 4.25
C ASP A 90 10.15 8.04 3.35
N ALA A 91 10.27 7.68 2.08
CA ALA A 91 9.15 7.69 1.14
C ALA A 91 8.12 6.59 1.47
N LEU A 92 8.57 5.43 1.96
CA LEU A 92 7.69 4.38 2.48
C LEU A 92 6.97 4.82 3.76
N LEU A 93 7.70 5.40 4.73
CA LEU A 93 7.13 5.87 5.99
C LEU A 93 6.03 6.94 5.77
N SER A 94 6.25 7.82 4.79
CA SER A 94 5.29 8.87 4.42
C SER A 94 4.15 8.38 3.50
N GLY A 95 4.19 7.12 3.05
CA GLY A 95 3.26 6.56 2.07
C GLY A 95 3.50 7.01 0.63
N LYS A 96 4.45 7.91 0.38
CA LYS A 96 4.73 8.50 -0.93
C LYS A 96 5.24 7.49 -1.95
N ALA A 97 6.06 6.54 -1.51
CA ALA A 97 6.53 5.47 -2.39
C ALA A 97 5.38 4.61 -2.90
N ILE A 98 4.41 4.28 -2.03
CA ILE A 98 3.20 3.54 -2.42
C ILE A 98 2.32 4.38 -3.35
N GLU A 99 2.13 5.68 -3.07
CA GLU A 99 1.41 6.59 -3.96
C GLU A 99 1.99 6.55 -5.38
N SER A 100 3.29 6.80 -5.53
CA SER A 100 3.95 6.81 -6.84
C SER A 100 3.97 5.42 -7.51
N LEU A 101 4.12 4.36 -6.74
CA LEU A 101 4.08 2.99 -7.26
C LEU A 101 2.71 2.67 -7.89
N ILE A 102 1.62 2.97 -7.17
CA ILE A 102 0.26 2.71 -7.65
C ILE A 102 -0.08 3.62 -8.83
N GLU A 103 0.27 4.92 -8.78
CA GLU A 103 0.09 5.85 -9.91
C GLU A 103 0.78 5.34 -11.19
N SER A 104 1.98 4.76 -11.03
CA SER A 104 2.75 4.21 -12.13
C SER A 104 2.14 2.90 -12.66
N CYS A 105 1.85 1.95 -11.76
CA CYS A 105 1.48 0.58 -12.12
C CYS A 105 -0.02 0.37 -12.33
N VAL A 106 -0.87 1.31 -11.90
CA VAL A 106 -2.33 1.17 -11.91
C VAL A 106 -2.98 2.47 -12.42
N PRO A 107 -2.86 2.79 -13.72
CA PRO A 107 -3.32 4.07 -14.27
C PRO A 107 -4.84 4.35 -14.13
N GLN A 108 -5.62 3.32 -13.82
CA GLN A 108 -7.05 3.39 -13.54
C GLN A 108 -7.38 3.99 -12.17
N VAL A 109 -6.41 4.11 -11.27
CA VAL A 109 -6.57 4.80 -9.99
C VAL A 109 -6.17 6.26 -10.18
N ASN A 110 -7.17 7.13 -10.23
CA ASN A 110 -6.95 8.57 -10.42
C ASN A 110 -6.55 9.28 -9.12
N ASN A 111 -6.85 8.69 -7.95
CA ASN A 111 -6.48 9.25 -6.65
C ASN A 111 -6.14 8.17 -5.62
N VAL A 112 -4.85 7.85 -5.51
CA VAL A 112 -4.34 6.81 -4.58
C VAL A 112 -4.65 7.13 -3.13
N ARG A 113 -4.64 8.41 -2.75
CA ARG A 113 -4.90 8.85 -1.36
C ARG A 113 -6.31 8.50 -0.88
N LYS A 114 -7.26 8.38 -1.80
CA LYS A 114 -8.65 8.04 -1.50
C LYS A 114 -8.91 6.52 -1.55
N LEU A 115 -7.98 5.71 -2.05
CA LEU A 115 -8.11 4.25 -2.00
C LEU A 115 -8.34 3.78 -0.56
N LEU A 116 -9.19 2.78 -0.39
CA LEU A 116 -9.34 2.08 0.86
C LEU A 116 -8.07 1.28 1.16
N ALA A 117 -7.65 1.27 2.42
CA ALA A 117 -6.44 0.56 2.85
C ALA A 117 -6.43 -0.92 2.44
N ILE A 118 -7.58 -1.58 2.53
CA ILE A 118 -7.77 -2.98 2.12
C ILE A 118 -7.52 -3.22 0.63
N ASP A 119 -7.80 -2.22 -0.21
CA ASP A 119 -7.64 -2.30 -1.65
C ASP A 119 -6.18 -2.04 -2.04
N VAL A 120 -5.51 -1.13 -1.31
CA VAL A 120 -4.06 -0.90 -1.45
C VAL A 120 -3.27 -2.19 -1.23
N ASP A 121 -3.59 -2.98 -0.21
CA ASP A 121 -2.91 -4.25 0.07
C ASP A 121 -3.01 -5.24 -1.12
N VAL A 122 -4.19 -5.32 -1.77
CA VAL A 122 -4.39 -6.19 -2.95
C VAL A 122 -3.65 -5.65 -4.16
N LEU A 123 -3.67 -4.33 -4.38
CA LEU A 123 -2.92 -3.72 -5.47
C LEU A 123 -1.41 -3.92 -5.32
N LEU A 124 -0.86 -3.82 -4.11
CA LEU A 124 0.56 -4.07 -3.86
C LEU A 124 0.95 -5.52 -4.20
N LEU A 125 0.12 -6.49 -3.81
CA LEU A 125 0.34 -7.89 -4.18
C LEU A 125 0.24 -8.09 -5.70
N ALA A 126 -0.78 -7.51 -6.34
CA ALA A 126 -0.97 -7.57 -7.79
C ALA A 126 0.22 -6.98 -8.57
N ILE A 127 0.75 -5.84 -8.13
CA ILE A 127 1.92 -5.19 -8.74
C ILE A 127 3.15 -6.08 -8.61
N ARG A 128 3.34 -6.71 -7.44
CA ARG A 128 4.42 -7.67 -7.23
C ARG A 128 4.27 -8.88 -8.17
N SER A 129 3.09 -9.48 -8.22
CA SER A 129 2.78 -10.63 -9.08
C SER A 129 3.06 -10.33 -10.55
N ALA A 130 2.65 -9.15 -11.04
CA ALA A 130 2.91 -8.70 -12.40
C ALA A 130 4.40 -8.48 -12.69
N SER A 131 5.22 -8.17 -11.68
CA SER A 131 6.63 -7.81 -11.84
C SER A 131 7.59 -9.01 -11.73
N TYR A 132 7.27 -10.03 -10.93
CA TYR A 132 8.18 -11.13 -10.57
C TYR A 132 7.63 -12.53 -10.90
N ASP A 133 7.02 -12.70 -12.07
CA ASP A 133 6.54 -14.01 -12.59
C ASP A 133 5.63 -14.78 -11.61
N ASN A 134 4.80 -14.06 -10.85
CA ASN A 134 3.85 -14.60 -9.88
C ASN A 134 4.46 -15.43 -8.73
N LYS A 135 5.77 -15.42 -8.53
CA LYS A 135 6.45 -16.24 -7.52
C LYS A 135 7.09 -15.40 -6.41
N MET A 136 7.20 -15.98 -5.22
CA MET A 136 7.90 -15.39 -4.10
C MET A 136 8.63 -16.47 -3.32
N ASP A 137 9.94 -16.33 -3.20
CA ASP A 137 10.77 -17.22 -2.39
C ASP A 137 10.81 -16.74 -0.95
N LEU A 138 10.46 -17.62 -0.02
CA LEU A 138 10.56 -17.38 1.42
C LEU A 138 11.49 -18.38 2.10
N ALA A 139 12.45 -17.85 2.84
CA ALA A 139 13.31 -18.64 3.71
C ALA A 139 12.76 -18.66 5.15
N ALA A 140 12.65 -19.85 5.75
CA ALA A 140 12.22 -19.99 7.14
C ALA A 140 12.87 -21.19 7.85
N LYS A 141 13.18 -21.02 9.14
CA LYS A 141 13.67 -22.11 10.00
C LYS A 141 12.50 -22.90 10.56
N CYS A 142 12.59 -24.23 10.46
CA CYS A 142 11.59 -25.12 11.04
C CYS A 142 11.56 -24.95 12.56
N PRO A 143 10.40 -24.66 13.18
CA PRO A 143 10.31 -24.42 14.62
C PRO A 143 10.59 -25.66 15.48
N LYS A 144 10.55 -26.86 14.88
CA LYS A 144 10.79 -28.13 15.59
C LYS A 144 12.26 -28.57 15.57
N CYS A 145 12.96 -28.41 14.45
CA CYS A 145 14.32 -28.95 14.26
C CYS A 145 15.34 -27.94 13.75
N SER A 146 14.97 -26.67 13.61
CA SER A 146 15.81 -25.55 13.16
C SER A 146 16.42 -25.70 11.76
N THR A 147 16.01 -26.71 10.98
CA THR A 147 16.40 -26.86 9.58
C THR A 147 15.96 -25.64 8.78
N GLU A 148 16.86 -25.13 7.94
CA GLU A 148 16.56 -24.05 6.99
C GLU A 148 15.75 -24.59 5.82
N ASN A 149 14.68 -23.88 5.46
CA ASN A 149 13.80 -24.25 4.36
C ASN A 149 13.66 -23.04 3.43
N SER A 150 13.53 -23.32 2.14
CA SER A 150 13.09 -22.35 1.14
C SER A 150 11.75 -22.80 0.58
N PHE A 151 10.80 -21.89 0.45
CA PHE A 151 9.47 -22.14 -0.07
C PHE A 151 9.19 -21.17 -1.21
N GLU A 152 8.77 -21.70 -2.36
CA GLU A 152 8.23 -20.89 -3.46
C GLU A 152 6.72 -20.75 -3.26
N ILE A 153 6.23 -19.51 -3.17
CA ILE A 153 4.81 -19.19 -3.02
C ILE A 153 4.27 -18.63 -4.32
N ASP A 154 3.15 -19.20 -4.77
CA ASP A 154 2.38 -18.69 -5.90
C ASP A 154 1.48 -17.52 -5.45
N THR A 155 1.87 -16.31 -5.83
CA THR A 155 1.15 -15.07 -5.52
C THR A 155 -0.14 -14.92 -6.33
N SER A 156 -0.23 -15.53 -7.53
CA SER A 156 -1.46 -15.58 -8.32
C SER A 156 -2.53 -16.42 -7.62
N ALA A 157 -2.14 -17.54 -7.01
CA ALA A 157 -3.06 -18.35 -6.20
C ALA A 157 -3.57 -17.58 -4.98
N ILE A 158 -2.75 -16.71 -4.37
CA ILE A 158 -3.19 -15.85 -3.26
C ILE A 158 -4.22 -14.82 -3.75
N LEU A 159 -3.96 -14.15 -4.87
CA LEU A 159 -4.90 -13.17 -5.47
C LEU A 159 -6.23 -13.82 -5.88
N ALA A 160 -6.20 -15.05 -6.41
CA ALA A 160 -7.40 -15.78 -6.79
C ALA A 160 -8.33 -16.09 -5.59
N ASN A 161 -7.78 -16.11 -4.37
CA ASN A 161 -8.51 -16.39 -3.13
C ASN A 161 -8.76 -15.11 -2.30
N THR A 162 -8.70 -13.93 -2.92
CA THR A 162 -9.05 -12.66 -2.25
C THR A 162 -10.50 -12.68 -1.77
N LEU A 163 -10.70 -12.26 -0.52
CA LEU A 163 -12.01 -12.08 0.08
C LEU A 163 -12.53 -10.66 -0.21
N PHE A 164 -13.85 -10.57 -0.40
CA PHE A 164 -14.53 -9.32 -0.71
C PHE A 164 -15.35 -8.85 0.48
N LEU A 165 -15.42 -7.53 0.66
CA LEU A 165 -16.37 -6.92 1.57
C LEU A 165 -17.78 -6.98 0.96
N GLU A 166 -18.76 -7.14 1.83
CA GLU A 166 -20.19 -7.09 1.50
C GLU A 166 -20.79 -5.81 2.13
N PRO A 167 -20.69 -4.66 1.44
CA PRO A 167 -21.32 -3.42 1.90
C PRO A 167 -22.86 -3.50 1.81
N PRO A 168 -23.59 -2.69 2.60
CA PRO A 168 -23.09 -1.65 3.50
C PRO A 168 -22.75 -2.16 4.90
N TYR A 169 -21.78 -1.50 5.56
CA TYR A 169 -21.47 -1.73 6.97
C TYR A 169 -22.20 -0.71 7.85
N ALA A 170 -23.09 -1.20 8.70
CA ALA A 170 -23.92 -0.39 9.58
C ALA A 170 -23.79 -0.83 11.04
N ILE A 171 -23.67 0.15 11.95
CA ILE A 171 -23.63 -0.06 13.39
C ILE A 171 -24.92 0.50 14.00
N THR A 172 -25.86 -0.38 14.33
CA THR A 172 -27.10 0.01 15.02
C THR A 172 -26.77 0.36 16.47
N LEU A 173 -26.79 1.64 16.83
CA LEU A 173 -26.53 2.09 18.20
C LEU A 173 -27.77 1.98 19.08
N LYS A 174 -28.93 2.40 18.55
CA LYS A 174 -30.28 2.31 19.15
C LYS A 174 -31.31 2.10 18.03
N GLN A 175 -32.58 1.92 18.38
CA GLN A 175 -33.68 1.69 17.42
C GLN A 175 -33.73 2.73 16.29
N ASN A 176 -33.47 4.02 16.59
CA ASN A 176 -33.48 5.11 15.60
C ASN A 176 -32.11 5.79 15.48
N LEU A 177 -31.00 5.07 15.69
CA LEU A 177 -29.67 5.64 15.53
C LEU A 177 -28.72 4.61 14.95
N ILE A 178 -28.36 4.78 13.68
CA ILE A 178 -27.53 3.85 12.91
C ILE A 178 -26.37 4.62 12.29
N VAL A 179 -25.15 4.13 12.48
CA VAL A 179 -23.93 4.73 11.91
C VAL A 179 -23.45 3.86 10.76
N TYR A 180 -23.39 4.42 9.56
CA TYR A 180 -22.90 3.72 8.37
C TYR A 180 -21.43 4.05 8.15
N ILE A 181 -20.60 3.02 8.11
CA ILE A 181 -19.15 3.15 8.06
C ILE A 181 -18.57 2.51 6.81
N LYS A 182 -17.34 2.92 6.48
CA LYS A 182 -16.47 2.31 5.47
C LYS A 182 -15.06 2.09 6.04
N PRO A 183 -14.23 1.25 5.41
CA PRO A 183 -12.83 1.13 5.81
C PRO A 183 -12.09 2.48 5.70
N TYR A 184 -11.00 2.62 6.45
CA TYR A 184 -10.15 3.80 6.34
C TYR A 184 -9.55 3.91 4.95
N ASN A 185 -9.47 5.13 4.42
CA ASN A 185 -8.68 5.39 3.22
C ASN A 185 -7.19 5.41 3.56
N PHE A 186 -6.37 5.24 2.53
CA PHE A 186 -4.92 5.16 2.63
C PHE A 186 -4.32 6.41 3.25
N ALA A 187 -4.75 7.61 2.83
CA ALA A 187 -4.20 8.86 3.37
C ALA A 187 -4.46 9.02 4.87
N ASP A 188 -5.67 8.69 5.33
CA ASP A 188 -6.04 8.76 6.75
C ASP A 188 -5.28 7.70 7.56
N GLN A 189 -5.11 6.48 7.02
CA GLN A 189 -4.33 5.42 7.67
C GLN A 189 -2.84 5.79 7.77
N THR A 190 -2.22 6.29 6.69
CA THR A 190 -0.84 6.76 6.68
C THR A 190 -0.65 7.92 7.66
N LYS A 191 -1.57 8.90 7.67
CA LYS A 191 -1.51 10.02 8.62
C LYS A 191 -1.60 9.53 10.07
N ALA A 192 -2.49 8.58 10.36
CA ALA A 192 -2.62 7.99 11.69
C ALA A 192 -1.34 7.26 12.11
N ALA A 193 -0.71 6.49 11.20
CA ALA A 193 0.55 5.80 11.45
C ALA A 193 1.71 6.76 11.73
N ILE A 194 1.87 7.81 10.92
CA ILE A 194 2.89 8.86 11.12
C ILE A 194 2.67 9.55 12.48
N THR A 195 1.42 9.95 12.76
CA THR A 195 1.08 10.61 14.03
C THR A 195 1.41 9.70 15.22
N ALA A 196 1.05 8.42 15.15
CA ALA A 196 1.35 7.46 16.20
C ALA A 196 2.86 7.31 16.42
N PHE A 197 3.63 7.17 15.34
CA PHE A 197 5.09 7.10 15.41
C PHE A 197 5.72 8.33 16.07
N GLU A 198 5.31 9.53 15.65
CA GLU A 198 5.77 10.79 16.23
C GLU A 198 5.42 10.90 17.72
N GLN A 199 4.19 10.53 18.10
CA GLN A 199 3.77 10.55 19.51
C GLN A 199 4.54 9.53 20.35
N THR A 200 4.81 8.33 19.83
CA THR A 200 5.63 7.33 20.52
C THR A 200 7.05 7.84 20.72
N LYS A 201 7.68 8.42 19.68
CA LYS A 201 9.03 8.98 19.77
C LYS A 201 9.09 10.13 20.79
N LYS A 202 8.14 11.06 20.74
CA LYS A 202 8.03 12.17 21.69
C LYS A 202 7.87 11.66 23.13
N THR A 203 7.01 10.68 23.35
CA THR A 203 6.78 10.08 24.68
C THR A 203 8.05 9.42 25.21
N GLN A 204 8.74 8.63 24.37
CA GLN A 204 10.00 7.99 24.74
C GLN A 204 11.05 9.03 25.16
N GLN A 205 11.23 10.09 24.36
CA GLN A 205 12.17 11.18 24.66
C GLN A 205 11.85 11.90 25.98
N LEU A 206 10.57 12.11 26.28
CA LEU A 206 10.13 12.76 27.53
C LEU A 206 10.32 11.85 28.75
N THR A 207 10.23 10.54 28.57
CA THR A 207 10.37 9.54 29.65
C THR A 207 11.79 9.04 29.86
N SER A 208 12.71 9.27 28.92
CA SER A 208 14.09 8.77 28.97
C SER A 208 15.06 9.68 29.74
N MET A 209 14.56 10.73 30.42
CA MET A 209 15.39 11.64 31.20
C MET A 209 15.83 11.00 32.52
N SER A 210 17.09 11.19 32.90
CA SER A 210 17.62 10.67 34.17
C SER A 210 17.09 11.46 35.38
N GLU A 211 17.02 10.83 36.56
CA GLU A 211 16.59 11.48 37.81
C GLU A 211 17.38 12.75 38.14
N SER A 212 18.67 12.80 37.79
CA SER A 212 19.51 13.97 37.99
C SER A 212 19.19 15.16 37.07
N GLU A 213 18.41 14.96 36.01
CA GLU A 213 18.05 16.00 35.04
C GLU A 213 16.64 16.58 35.28
N LEU A 214 15.86 15.97 36.17
CA LEU A 214 14.45 16.29 36.48
C LEU A 214 14.36 17.36 37.57
N THR A 215 14.18 18.62 37.16
CA THR A 215 13.76 19.70 38.08
C THR A 215 12.23 19.76 38.14
N PRO A 216 11.63 20.33 39.20
CA PRO A 216 10.18 20.51 39.29
C PRO A 216 9.56 21.23 38.08
N GLU A 217 10.27 22.22 37.51
CA GLU A 217 9.84 22.95 36.31
C GLU A 217 9.82 22.05 35.08
N LYS A 218 10.86 21.22 34.90
CA LYS A 218 10.92 20.25 33.80
C LYS A 218 9.87 19.17 33.94
N GLU A 219 9.62 18.68 35.15
CA GLU A 219 8.57 17.70 35.41
C GLU A 219 7.19 18.26 35.04
N SER A 220 6.91 19.51 35.42
CA SER A 220 5.67 20.21 35.04
C SER A 220 5.55 20.36 33.51
N ALA A 221 6.63 20.76 32.83
CA ALA A 221 6.65 20.87 31.37
C ALA A 221 6.40 19.53 30.66
N ILE A 222 7.02 18.43 31.14
CA ILE A 222 6.80 17.07 30.63
C ILE A 222 5.33 16.68 30.79
N ARG A 223 4.74 16.91 31.96
CA ARG A 223 3.32 16.61 32.22
C ARG A 223 2.39 17.38 31.25
N LEU A 224 2.67 18.65 30.99
CA LEU A 224 1.91 19.46 30.03
C LEU A 224 2.02 18.92 28.60
N GLN A 225 3.23 18.57 28.16
CA GLN A 225 3.45 18.00 26.82
C GLN A 225 2.81 16.62 26.65
N LEU A 226 2.82 15.79 27.70
CA LEU A 226 2.14 14.50 27.67
C LEU A 226 0.61 14.67 27.57
N ALA A 227 0.05 15.63 28.31
CA ALA A 227 -1.37 15.96 28.21
C ALA A 227 -1.76 16.46 26.80
N GLU A 228 -0.89 17.24 26.14
CA GLU A 228 -1.08 17.67 24.75
C GLU A 228 -1.04 16.49 23.77
N THR A 229 -0.11 15.55 23.96
CA THR A 229 -0.03 14.31 23.16
C THR A 229 -1.32 13.50 23.27
N VAL A 230 -1.87 13.32 24.48
CA VAL A 230 -3.15 12.63 24.67
C VAL A 230 -4.29 13.34 23.92
N ARG A 231 -4.38 14.68 24.00
CA ARG A 231 -5.41 15.45 23.25
C ARG A 231 -5.27 15.26 21.75
N THR A 232 -4.05 15.24 21.24
CA THR A 232 -3.77 15.03 19.81
C THR A 232 -4.21 13.64 19.36
N ILE A 233 -3.94 12.60 20.16
CA ILE A 233 -4.38 11.23 19.88
C ILE A 233 -5.92 11.15 19.82
N ILE A 234 -6.61 11.75 20.78
CA ILE A 234 -8.08 11.77 20.82
C ILE A 234 -8.64 12.46 19.57
N LYS A 235 -8.11 13.64 19.22
CA LYS A 235 -8.53 14.38 18.03
C LYS A 235 -8.31 13.56 16.76
N THR A 236 -7.13 12.98 16.58
CA THR A 236 -6.82 12.14 15.41
C THR A 236 -7.74 10.93 15.32
N LYS A 237 -8.08 10.30 16.46
CA LYS A 237 -9.05 9.20 16.49
C LYS A 237 -10.42 9.63 15.97
N TYR A 238 -10.95 10.76 16.45
CA TYR A 238 -12.26 11.25 16.00
C TYR A 238 -12.25 11.74 14.56
N ASP A 239 -11.17 12.41 14.11
CA ASP A 239 -11.01 12.79 12.71
C ASP A 239 -11.00 11.55 11.79
N LEU A 240 -10.29 10.49 12.19
CA LEU A 240 -10.21 9.22 11.46
C LEU A 240 -11.57 8.53 11.37
N MET A 241 -12.30 8.43 12.49
CA MET A 241 -13.66 7.88 12.53
C MET A 241 -14.63 8.71 11.69
N ALA A 242 -14.64 10.03 11.87
CA ALA A 242 -15.55 10.92 11.15
C ALA A 242 -15.31 10.88 9.63
N ASN A 243 -14.06 10.73 9.17
CA ASN A 243 -13.74 10.55 7.75
C ASN A 243 -14.30 9.24 7.16
N SER A 244 -14.54 8.25 8.00
CA SER A 244 -14.96 6.90 7.59
C SER A 244 -16.38 6.57 7.97
N ILE A 245 -17.09 7.52 8.59
CA ILE A 245 -18.55 7.53 8.66
C ILE A 245 -19.04 8.13 7.34
N THR A 246 -19.80 7.33 6.59
CA THR A 246 -20.43 7.81 5.35
C THR A 246 -21.63 8.70 5.67
N HIS A 247 -22.45 8.27 6.64
CA HIS A 247 -23.58 9.02 7.17
C HIS A 247 -24.06 8.39 8.49
N ILE A 248 -24.86 9.15 9.24
CA ILE A 248 -25.60 8.67 10.41
C ILE A 248 -27.09 8.85 10.13
N GLU A 249 -27.86 7.79 10.27
CA GLU A 249 -29.32 7.85 10.27
C GLU A 249 -29.81 8.03 11.70
N VAL A 250 -30.61 9.08 11.93
CA VAL A 250 -31.21 9.39 13.23
C VAL A 250 -32.65 9.86 13.05
N ASP A 251 -33.58 9.11 13.62
CA ASP A 251 -35.02 9.29 13.38
C ASP A 251 -35.31 9.39 11.87
N ASP A 252 -35.88 10.50 11.39
CA ASP A 252 -36.17 10.74 9.97
C ASP A 252 -35.07 11.55 9.24
N ASN A 253 -33.89 11.72 9.86
CA ASN A 253 -32.80 12.55 9.34
C ASN A 253 -31.57 11.74 8.96
N THR A 254 -30.88 12.19 7.92
CA THR A 254 -29.55 11.69 7.52
C THR A 254 -28.51 12.77 7.74
N VAL A 255 -27.52 12.49 8.60
CA VAL A 255 -26.42 13.40 8.91
C VAL A 255 -25.18 12.96 8.13
N THR A 256 -24.75 13.81 7.19
CA THR A 256 -23.49 13.66 6.42
C THR A 256 -22.46 14.73 6.76
N ASN A 257 -22.84 15.75 7.55
CA ASN A 257 -21.97 16.86 7.88
C ASN A 257 -20.86 16.42 8.84
N LYS A 258 -19.61 16.46 8.39
CA LYS A 258 -18.45 16.02 9.17
C LYS A 258 -18.30 16.75 10.52
N LYS A 259 -18.65 18.05 10.62
CA LYS A 259 -18.54 18.79 11.89
C LYS A 259 -19.55 18.28 12.90
N GLN A 260 -20.79 18.03 12.48
CA GLN A 260 -21.83 17.45 13.34
C GLN A 260 -21.46 16.03 13.78
N ILE A 261 -20.86 15.23 12.89
CA ILE A 261 -20.37 13.88 13.23
C ILE A 261 -19.25 13.94 14.28
N ILE A 262 -18.28 14.85 14.14
CA ILE A 262 -17.22 15.05 15.14
C ILE A 262 -17.83 15.49 16.47
N GLU A 263 -18.73 16.46 16.46
CA GLU A 263 -19.42 16.93 17.67
C GLU A 263 -20.17 15.78 18.37
N PHE A 264 -20.83 14.91 17.61
CA PHE A 264 -21.45 13.70 18.14
C PHE A 264 -20.41 12.75 18.78
N LEU A 265 -19.29 12.47 18.09
CA LEU A 265 -18.23 11.59 18.61
C LEU A 265 -17.59 12.13 19.89
N GLU A 266 -17.47 13.46 20.03
CA GLU A 266 -16.88 14.10 21.20
C GLU A 266 -17.82 14.13 22.42
N ASN A 267 -19.14 14.20 22.20
CA ASN A 267 -20.12 14.43 23.26
C ASN A 267 -21.01 13.21 23.58
N ALA A 268 -21.00 12.16 22.74
CA ALA A 268 -21.82 10.98 22.98
C ALA A 268 -21.33 10.17 24.20
N PRO A 269 -22.24 9.48 24.91
CA PRO A 269 -21.87 8.60 26.01
C PRO A 269 -20.83 7.55 25.61
N LYS A 270 -19.90 7.26 26.52
CA LYS A 270 -18.81 6.29 26.31
C LYS A 270 -19.28 4.96 25.71
N PHE A 271 -20.39 4.40 26.17
CA PHE A 271 -20.88 3.11 25.66
C PHE A 271 -21.29 3.14 24.18
N LEU A 272 -21.71 4.30 23.65
CA LEU A 272 -21.97 4.48 22.22
C LEU A 272 -20.66 4.55 21.45
N ILE A 273 -19.70 5.32 21.94
CA ILE A 273 -18.37 5.46 21.32
C ILE A 273 -17.62 4.12 21.31
N ASP A 274 -17.72 3.33 22.37
CA ASP A 274 -17.14 1.98 22.45
C ASP A 274 -17.74 1.06 21.36
N LYS A 275 -19.07 1.14 21.15
CA LYS A 275 -19.76 0.36 20.12
C LYS A 275 -19.37 0.78 18.70
N ILE A 276 -19.25 2.08 18.44
CA ILE A 276 -18.74 2.62 17.17
C ILE A 276 -17.29 2.17 16.95
N SER A 277 -16.44 2.31 17.97
CA SER A 277 -15.03 1.91 17.93
C SER A 277 -14.90 0.42 17.59
N HIS A 278 -15.70 -0.43 18.23
CA HIS A 278 -15.68 -1.87 17.96
C HIS A 278 -16.10 -2.21 16.52
N GLY A 279 -17.11 -1.53 15.97
CA GLY A 279 -17.48 -1.74 14.57
C GLY A 279 -16.38 -1.31 13.59
N PHE A 280 -15.67 -0.21 13.88
CA PHE A 280 -14.49 0.18 13.12
C PHE A 280 -13.33 -0.83 13.24
N GLU A 281 -13.08 -1.37 14.43
CA GLU A 281 -12.08 -2.42 14.63
C GLU A 281 -12.42 -3.66 13.81
N GLN A 282 -13.67 -4.14 13.85
CA GLN A 282 -14.11 -5.28 13.06
C GLN A 282 -13.94 -5.04 11.56
N LEU A 283 -14.36 -3.86 11.06
CA LEU A 283 -14.27 -3.54 9.64
C LEU A 283 -12.82 -3.39 9.15
N ASN A 284 -11.98 -2.70 9.91
CA ASN A 284 -10.59 -2.45 9.50
C ASN A 284 -9.64 -3.60 9.80
N ASN A 285 -10.04 -4.57 10.65
CA ASN A 285 -9.32 -5.84 10.83
C ASN A 285 -9.72 -6.89 9.79
N PHE A 286 -10.59 -6.56 8.83
CA PHE A 286 -10.85 -7.43 7.69
C PHE A 286 -9.58 -7.59 6.86
N VAL A 287 -9.15 -8.84 6.69
CA VAL A 287 -7.94 -9.17 5.92
C VAL A 287 -8.39 -9.80 4.60
N PRO A 288 -8.33 -9.07 3.47
CA PRO A 288 -8.79 -9.59 2.17
C PRO A 288 -7.89 -10.69 1.60
N ILE A 289 -6.62 -10.74 2.03
CA ILE A 289 -5.61 -11.63 1.47
C ILE A 289 -5.15 -12.63 2.52
N ASN A 290 -5.28 -13.93 2.25
CA ASN A 290 -4.72 -14.93 3.14
C ASN A 290 -3.18 -14.96 3.05
N ARG A 291 -2.51 -14.31 4.01
CA ARG A 291 -1.04 -14.27 4.11
C ARG A 291 -0.44 -15.53 4.73
N LYS A 292 -1.25 -16.49 5.18
CA LYS A 292 -0.80 -17.70 5.86
C LYS A 292 -0.74 -18.88 4.90
N GLN A 293 0.49 -19.34 4.64
CA GLN A 293 0.76 -20.50 3.80
C GLN A 293 1.10 -21.70 4.66
N LYS A 294 0.44 -22.84 4.39
CA LYS A 294 0.79 -24.11 5.04
C LYS A 294 2.06 -24.65 4.41
N VAL A 295 3.09 -24.84 5.21
CA VAL A 295 4.39 -25.33 4.77
C VAL A 295 4.80 -26.58 5.55
N MET A 296 5.72 -27.34 4.98
CA MET A 296 6.24 -28.57 5.57
C MET A 296 7.76 -28.55 5.58
N CYS A 297 8.36 -29.02 6.67
CA CYS A 297 9.80 -29.11 6.81
C CYS A 297 10.41 -29.99 5.69
N ALA A 298 11.43 -29.47 5.00
CA ALA A 298 12.18 -30.17 3.97
C ALA A 298 12.97 -31.38 4.52
N ASN A 299 13.28 -31.39 5.82
CA ASN A 299 13.87 -32.55 6.48
C ASN A 299 12.81 -33.68 6.58
N GLN A 300 13.02 -34.72 5.78
CA GLN A 300 12.14 -35.91 5.70
C GLN A 300 11.98 -36.65 7.03
N SER A 301 12.92 -36.52 7.97
CA SER A 301 12.78 -37.13 9.31
C SER A 301 11.91 -36.31 10.26
N CYS A 302 11.72 -35.02 9.96
CA CYS A 302 10.98 -34.09 10.81
C CYS A 302 9.50 -34.01 10.41
N GLN A 303 9.23 -33.78 9.12
CA GLN A 303 7.89 -33.62 8.50
C GLN A 303 6.93 -32.68 9.25
N HIS A 304 7.48 -31.78 10.09
CA HIS A 304 6.66 -30.84 10.84
C HIS A 304 6.00 -29.87 9.88
N GLN A 305 4.68 -29.72 10.00
CA GLN A 305 3.89 -28.74 9.27
C GLN A 305 3.61 -27.55 10.17
N TRP A 306 3.70 -26.35 9.60
CA TRP A 306 3.33 -25.12 10.29
C TRP A 306 2.75 -24.11 9.30
N SER A 307 2.22 -23.01 9.85
CA SER A 307 1.75 -21.88 9.06
C SER A 307 2.86 -20.84 8.99
N LEU A 308 3.38 -20.59 7.79
CA LEU A 308 4.29 -19.49 7.52
C LEU A 308 3.46 -18.27 7.10
N GLU A 309 3.72 -17.13 7.72
CA GLU A 309 3.07 -15.86 7.36
C GLU A 309 3.99 -15.08 6.42
N VAL A 310 3.44 -14.67 5.27
CA VAL A 310 4.14 -13.82 4.31
C VAL A 310 4.11 -12.38 4.84
N ASP A 311 5.30 -11.77 4.97
CA ASP A 311 5.41 -10.37 5.39
C ASP A 311 5.09 -9.44 4.20
N PHE A 312 3.99 -8.71 4.31
CA PHE A 312 3.53 -7.74 3.31
C PHE A 312 4.03 -6.32 3.61
N ASN A 313 4.95 -6.15 4.58
CA ASN A 313 5.56 -4.85 4.84
C ASN A 313 6.27 -4.35 3.57
N PRO A 314 5.86 -3.20 3.01
CA PRO A 314 6.41 -2.66 1.77
C PRO A 314 7.95 -2.55 1.74
N SER A 315 8.59 -2.34 2.90
CA SER A 315 10.05 -2.27 3.02
C SER A 315 10.75 -3.59 2.68
N ASN A 316 10.15 -4.73 3.01
CA ASN A 316 10.73 -6.06 2.78
C ASN A 316 10.08 -6.75 1.57
N PHE A 317 8.80 -6.46 1.34
CA PHE A 317 7.95 -7.19 0.41
C PHE A 317 8.39 -7.07 -1.04
N PHE A 318 9.11 -6.02 -1.44
CA PHE A 318 9.65 -5.85 -2.79
C PHE A 318 11.15 -6.17 -2.91
N GLU A 319 11.83 -6.51 -1.82
CA GLU A 319 13.26 -6.89 -1.86
C GLU A 319 13.47 -8.37 -2.19
N LEU A 320 12.45 -9.22 -1.96
CA LEU A 320 12.52 -10.68 -2.14
C LEU A 320 12.25 -11.13 -3.60
N GLY A 321 12.70 -10.35 -4.58
CA GLY A 321 12.50 -10.62 -6.03
C GLY A 321 13.73 -11.18 -6.71
#